data_AF-A0A916C344-F1
#
_entry.id   AF-A0A916C344-F1
#
_cell.length_a   1.000
_cell.length_b   1.000
_cell.length_c   1.000
_cell.angle_alpha   90.00
_cell.angle_beta   90.00
_cell.angle_gamma   90.00
#
_symmetry.space_group_name_H-M   'P 1'
#
loop_
_entity.id
_entity.type
_entity.pdbx_description
1 polymer ?
#
loop_
_entity_poly.entity_id
_entity_poly.type
_entity_poly.pdbx_seq_one_letter_code
_entity_poly.pdbx_strand_id
1 'polypeptide(L)'
;MRRFFTSTAPTVITGIAGLIVLLSFIFPQYLLAFRVVLINIAVIVAGMALLLGFVRLLNLHLRRVQQRKNFYSLIALIVALLVFAVLSVERLLNLFNANQPAAGLPLNSLVFNSVIGPIQSTLGALLAVFLGVAAVRMAQRRRTWGTLWFLVSAIVVLLTQIPVTDALLPIRQFFDALAMGGLRGLLLGVALGTLAVAFRVLLAIDRPQGE
;
A
#
# COMPACT_ATOMS: atom_id res chain seq x y z
N MET A 1 -16.29 23.81 -27.94
CA MET A 1 -14.82 23.93 -28.12
C MET A 1 -14.01 23.89 -26.81
N ARG A 2 -14.40 24.60 -25.73
CA ARG A 2 -13.62 24.59 -24.46
C ARG A 2 -13.42 23.22 -23.81
N ARG A 3 -14.43 22.33 -23.84
CA ARG A 3 -14.36 20.99 -23.23
C ARG A 3 -13.40 20.02 -23.94
N PHE A 4 -13.17 20.23 -25.24
CA PHE A 4 -12.20 19.42 -26.02
C PHE A 4 -10.76 19.77 -25.64
N PHE A 5 -10.43 21.05 -25.52
CA PHE A 5 -9.07 21.47 -25.16
C PHE A 5 -8.70 21.16 -23.70
N THR A 6 -9.66 21.16 -22.76
CA THR A 6 -9.35 20.93 -21.34
C THR A 6 -9.30 19.47 -20.92
N SER A 7 -10.02 18.57 -21.62
CA SER A 7 -10.14 17.16 -21.21
C SER A 7 -9.42 16.19 -22.16
N THR A 8 -9.60 16.33 -23.47
CA THR A 8 -9.07 15.34 -24.42
C THR A 8 -7.59 15.51 -24.72
N ALA A 9 -7.10 16.76 -24.80
CA ALA A 9 -5.69 17.02 -25.07
C ALA A 9 -4.75 16.43 -24.00
N PRO A 10 -4.95 16.66 -22.69
CA PRO A 10 -4.03 16.12 -21.67
C PRO A 10 -4.11 14.59 -21.53
N THR A 11 -5.24 13.96 -21.86
CA THR A 11 -5.36 12.48 -21.86
C THR A 11 -4.53 11.89 -22.99
N VAL A 12 -4.61 12.46 -24.20
CA VAL A 12 -3.81 12.01 -25.34
C VAL A 12 -2.32 12.21 -25.09
N ILE A 13 -1.92 13.33 -24.51
CA ILE A 13 -0.50 13.60 -24.16
C ILE A 13 0.02 12.55 -23.16
N THR A 14 -0.78 12.23 -22.14
CA THR A 14 -0.40 11.25 -21.10
C THR A 14 -0.34 9.83 -21.69
N GLY A 15 -1.29 9.47 -22.56
CA GLY A 15 -1.29 8.19 -23.28
C GLY A 15 -0.04 8.04 -24.16
N ILE A 16 0.30 9.07 -24.95
CA ILE A 16 1.51 9.08 -25.78
C ILE A 16 2.78 8.98 -24.93
N ALA A 17 2.88 9.76 -23.85
CA ALA A 17 4.03 9.70 -22.94
C ALA A 17 4.20 8.30 -22.32
N GLY A 18 3.11 7.68 -21.88
CA GLY A 18 3.13 6.30 -21.38
C GLY A 18 3.55 5.29 -22.44
N LEU A 19 3.07 5.44 -23.68
CA LEU A 19 3.41 4.58 -24.81
C LEU A 19 4.90 4.71 -25.18
N ILE A 20 5.46 5.93 -25.19
CA ILE A 20 6.89 6.17 -25.41
C ILE A 20 7.74 5.45 -24.34
N VAL A 21 7.34 5.51 -23.07
CA VAL A 21 8.05 4.82 -21.98
C VAL A 21 8.01 3.30 -22.17
N LEU A 22 6.87 2.74 -22.56
CA LEU A 22 6.75 1.30 -22.86
C LEU A 22 7.60 0.90 -24.06
N LEU A 23 7.54 1.66 -25.16
CA LEU A 23 8.30 1.37 -26.38
C LEU A 23 9.81 1.48 -26.17
N SER A 24 10.25 2.33 -25.21
CA SER A 24 11.63 2.46 -24.79
C SER A 24 12.21 1.18 -24.17
N PHE A 25 11.38 0.28 -23.61
CA PHE A 25 11.86 -1.03 -23.16
C PHE A 25 12.24 -1.96 -24.32
N ILE A 26 11.62 -1.80 -25.49
CA ILE A 26 11.87 -2.61 -26.69
C ILE A 26 13.02 -2.01 -27.52
N PHE A 27 13.07 -0.69 -27.64
CA PHE A 27 14.09 0.03 -28.42
C PHE A 27 14.89 1.04 -27.57
N PRO A 28 15.73 0.57 -26.64
CA PRO A 28 16.43 1.44 -25.70
C PRO A 28 17.39 2.41 -26.39
N GLN A 29 18.03 1.99 -27.48
CA GLN A 29 19.04 2.78 -28.19
C GLN A 29 18.52 4.13 -28.74
N TYR A 30 17.21 4.26 -29.01
CA TYR A 30 16.62 5.49 -29.56
C TYR A 30 15.78 6.27 -28.53
N LEU A 31 15.18 5.59 -27.57
CA LEU A 31 14.14 6.16 -26.71
C LEU A 31 14.56 6.31 -25.24
N LEU A 32 15.80 5.95 -24.88
CA LEU A 32 16.26 6.04 -23.48
C LEU A 32 16.27 7.49 -22.99
N ALA A 33 16.75 8.44 -23.79
CA ALA A 33 16.80 9.85 -23.40
C ALA A 33 15.39 10.40 -23.05
N PHE A 34 14.40 10.11 -23.88
CA PHE A 34 13.01 10.50 -23.64
C PHE A 34 12.42 9.82 -22.41
N ARG A 35 12.68 8.52 -22.23
CA ARG A 35 12.23 7.77 -21.05
C ARG A 35 12.80 8.37 -19.76
N VAL A 36 14.08 8.72 -19.71
CA VAL A 36 14.70 9.32 -18.52
C VAL A 36 14.03 10.66 -18.18
N VAL A 37 13.82 11.53 -19.17
CA VAL A 37 13.14 12.81 -18.95
C VAL A 37 11.71 12.62 -18.47
N LEU A 38 10.93 11.74 -19.12
CA LEU A 38 9.54 11.47 -18.74
C LEU A 38 9.43 10.86 -17.35
N ILE A 39 10.29 9.90 -17.00
CA ILE A 39 10.33 9.30 -15.65
C ILE A 39 10.73 10.34 -14.61
N ASN A 40 11.70 11.21 -14.89
CA ASN A 40 12.09 12.26 -13.94
C ASN A 40 10.94 13.22 -13.66
N ILE A 41 10.21 13.66 -14.69
CA ILE A 41 9.00 14.48 -14.52
C ILE A 41 7.96 13.72 -13.69
N ALA A 42 7.72 12.44 -14.01
CA ALA A 42 6.77 11.60 -13.29
C ALA A 42 7.15 11.44 -11.81
N VAL A 43 8.43 11.27 -11.48
CA VAL A 43 8.94 11.17 -10.11
C VAL A 43 8.76 12.48 -9.36
N ILE A 44 9.03 13.63 -9.99
CA ILE A 44 8.80 14.95 -9.38
C ILE A 44 7.31 15.15 -9.08
N VAL A 45 6.44 14.85 -10.05
CA VAL A 45 4.97 14.97 -9.89
C VAL A 45 4.47 14.00 -8.82
N ALA A 46 4.95 12.76 -8.79
CA ALA A 46 4.61 11.78 -7.77
C ALA A 46 5.05 12.23 -6.38
N GLY A 47 6.25 12.79 -6.24
CA GLY A 47 6.73 13.39 -4.99
C GLY A 47 5.82 14.52 -4.51
N MET A 48 5.44 15.45 -5.39
CA MET A 48 4.49 16.53 -5.08
C MET A 48 3.10 15.99 -4.71
N ALA A 49 2.61 14.96 -5.42
CA ALA A 49 1.33 14.32 -5.11
C ALA A 49 1.33 13.66 -3.73
N LEU A 50 2.42 13.00 -3.35
CA LEU A 50 2.60 12.42 -2.02
C LEU A 50 2.60 13.50 -0.93
N LEU A 51 3.31 14.61 -1.14
CA LEU A 51 3.31 15.74 -0.21
C LEU A 51 1.91 16.34 -0.06
N LEU A 52 1.20 16.58 -1.16
CA LEU A 52 -0.19 17.06 -1.14
C LEU A 52 -1.13 16.07 -0.44
N GLY A 53 -0.96 14.78 -0.68
CA GLY A 53 -1.71 13.72 -0.01
C GLY A 53 -1.51 13.75 1.51
N PHE A 54 -0.26 13.88 1.95
CA PHE A 54 0.09 14.02 3.36
C PHE A 54 -0.51 15.28 3.99
N VAL A 55 -0.36 16.45 3.35
CA VAL A 55 -0.95 17.71 3.81
C VAL A 55 -2.47 17.61 3.90
N ARG A 56 -3.13 16.97 2.93
CA ARG A 56 -4.58 16.73 2.99
C ARG A 56 -4.96 15.86 4.19
N LEU A 57 -4.22 14.78 4.46
CA LEU A 57 -4.45 13.95 5.64
C LEU A 57 -4.26 14.74 6.94
N LEU A 58 -3.22 15.57 7.06
CA LEU A 58 -3.02 16.44 8.22
C LEU A 58 -4.19 17.41 8.39
N ASN A 59 -4.63 18.07 7.33
CA ASN A 59 -5.77 19.00 7.36
C ASN A 59 -7.06 18.33 7.82
N LEU A 60 -7.31 17.07 7.43
CA LEU A 60 -8.47 16.31 7.88
C LEU A 60 -8.43 16.07 9.40
N HIS A 61 -7.27 15.68 9.93
CA HIS A 61 -7.10 15.45 11.37
C HIS A 61 -7.13 16.77 12.16
N LEU A 62 -6.51 17.83 11.67
CA LEU A 62 -6.55 19.17 12.25
C LEU A 62 -8.00 19.69 12.36
N ARG A 63 -8.80 19.58 11.29
CA ARG A 63 -10.22 19.96 11.32
C ARG A 63 -11.03 19.16 12.35
N ARG A 64 -10.78 17.84 12.46
CA ARG A 64 -11.45 16.99 13.46
C ARG A 64 -11.09 17.37 14.90
N VAL A 65 -9.84 17.78 15.14
CA VAL A 65 -9.36 18.30 16.44
C VAL A 65 -10.01 19.64 16.76
N GLN A 66 -10.03 20.58 15.80
CA GLN A 66 -10.65 21.90 15.97
C GLN A 66 -12.16 21.81 16.25
N GLN A 67 -12.83 20.84 15.64
CA GLN A 67 -14.25 20.57 15.89
C GLN A 67 -14.50 19.83 17.23
N ARG A 68 -13.47 19.61 18.07
CA ARG A 68 -13.53 18.91 19.38
C ARG A 68 -14.19 17.54 19.32
N LYS A 69 -14.26 16.91 18.13
CA LYS A 69 -15.07 15.70 17.93
C LYS A 69 -14.42 14.42 18.45
N ASN A 70 -13.11 14.37 18.68
CA ASN A 70 -12.45 13.17 19.22
C ASN A 70 -10.99 13.40 19.67
N PHE A 71 -10.66 13.01 20.91
CA PHE A 71 -9.29 13.01 21.45
C PHE A 71 -8.35 12.08 20.68
N TYR A 72 -8.85 10.98 20.13
CA TYR A 72 -8.07 10.05 19.30
C TYR A 72 -7.50 10.70 18.02
N SER A 73 -8.21 11.70 17.46
CA SER A 73 -7.73 12.41 16.27
C SER A 73 -6.51 13.29 16.57
N LEU A 74 -6.36 13.75 17.82
CA LEU A 74 -5.21 14.54 18.26
C LEU A 74 -3.97 13.65 18.44
N ILE A 75 -4.14 12.47 19.04
CA ILE A 75 -3.07 11.48 19.19
C ILE A 75 -2.56 11.03 17.81
N ALA A 76 -3.47 10.71 16.89
CA ALA A 76 -3.11 10.30 15.53
C ALA A 76 -2.32 11.39 14.78
N LEU A 77 -2.70 12.65 14.93
CA LEU A 77 -1.99 13.79 14.34
C LEU A 77 -0.58 13.94 14.92
N ILE A 78 -0.43 13.84 16.24
CA ILE A 78 0.86 13.96 16.93
C ILE A 78 1.79 12.82 16.49
N VAL A 79 1.31 11.59 16.45
CA VAL A 79 2.09 10.43 16.00
C VAL A 79 2.50 10.59 14.53
N ALA A 80 1.59 11.03 13.66
CA ALA A 80 1.91 11.27 12.25
C ALA A 80 2.99 12.35 12.08
N LEU A 81 2.94 13.43 12.85
CA LEU A 81 3.94 14.49 12.82
C LEU A 81 5.29 14.02 13.38
N LEU A 82 5.30 13.24 14.46
CA LEU A 82 6.52 12.67 15.04
C LEU A 82 7.19 11.69 14.08
N VAL A 83 6.44 10.78 13.46
CA VAL A 83 6.98 9.85 12.45
C VAL A 83 7.57 10.63 11.27
N PHE A 84 6.85 11.64 10.77
CA PHE A 84 7.36 12.49 9.69
C PHE A 84 8.64 13.22 10.08
N ALA A 85 8.70 13.79 11.28
CA ALA A 85 9.88 14.50 11.79
C ALA A 85 11.09 13.57 11.92
N VAL A 86 10.91 12.39 12.54
CA VAL A 86 11.98 11.40 12.72
C VAL A 86 12.55 10.93 11.39
N LEU A 87 11.68 10.59 10.42
CA LEU A 87 12.12 10.16 9.09
C LEU A 87 12.77 11.29 8.30
N SER A 88 12.30 12.53 8.45
CA SER A 88 12.89 13.70 7.78
C SER A 88 14.26 14.04 8.34
N VAL A 89 14.44 13.95 9.65
CA VAL A 89 15.74 14.16 10.32
C VAL A 89 16.74 13.10 9.87
N GLU A 90 16.37 11.82 9.82
CA GLU A 90 17.22 10.75 9.30
C GLU A 90 17.68 11.05 7.87
N ARG A 91 16.75 11.47 7.00
CA ARG A 91 17.07 11.81 5.60
C ARG A 91 17.99 13.03 5.50
N LEU A 92 17.76 14.07 6.30
CA LEU A 92 18.63 15.25 6.34
C LEU A 92 20.05 14.90 6.81
N LEU A 93 20.19 14.14 7.90
CA LEU A 93 21.48 13.72 8.43
C LEU A 93 22.28 12.87 7.43
N ASN A 94 21.59 12.02 6.67
CA ASN A 94 22.19 11.21 5.62
C ASN A 94 22.65 12.04 4.40
N LEU A 95 22.02 13.18 4.11
CA LEU A 95 22.46 14.09 3.04
C LEU A 95 23.78 14.79 3.40
N PHE A 96 24.00 15.12 4.68
CA PHE A 96 25.23 15.76 5.15
C PHE A 96 26.40 14.77 5.36
N ASN A 97 26.12 13.47 5.50
CA ASN A 97 27.12 12.42 5.74
C ASN A 97 27.17 11.38 4.60
N ALA A 98 27.12 11.82 3.35
CA ALA A 98 27.01 10.96 2.16
C ALA A 98 28.16 9.92 1.99
N ASN A 99 29.27 10.08 2.72
CA ASN A 99 30.49 9.27 2.55
C ASN A 99 30.71 8.23 3.66
N GLN A 100 29.81 8.10 4.64
CA GLN A 100 29.90 7.05 5.67
C GLN A 100 28.74 6.06 5.51
N PRO A 101 29.01 4.74 5.46
CA PRO A 101 27.96 3.74 5.47
C PRO A 101 27.20 3.84 6.79
N ALA A 102 26.02 4.45 6.74
CA ALA A 102 24.96 4.48 7.74
C ALA A 102 25.36 4.04 9.16
N ALA A 103 26.23 4.81 9.82
CA ALA A 103 26.34 4.85 11.28
C ALA A 103 25.26 5.80 11.87
N GLY A 104 24.20 6.08 11.11
CA GLY A 104 23.05 6.83 11.55
C GLY A 104 22.19 5.98 12.47
N LEU A 105 21.67 6.60 13.53
CA LEU A 105 20.68 6.02 14.46
C LEU A 105 19.64 5.18 13.68
N PRO A 106 19.27 3.96 14.13
CA PRO A 106 18.37 3.06 13.41
C PRO A 106 16.90 3.50 13.54
N LEU A 107 16.63 4.77 13.25
CA LEU A 107 15.35 5.47 13.43
C LEU A 107 14.25 4.83 12.59
N ASN A 108 14.54 4.41 11.36
CA ASN A 108 13.60 3.63 10.55
C ASN A 108 13.14 2.34 11.24
N SER A 109 14.06 1.58 11.86
CA SER A 109 13.70 0.35 12.59
C SER A 109 12.89 0.64 13.86
N LEU A 110 13.16 1.77 14.53
CA LEU A 110 12.42 2.21 15.71
C LEU A 110 10.98 2.61 15.34
N VAL A 111 10.80 3.35 14.23
CA VAL A 111 9.48 3.69 13.69
C VAL A 111 8.73 2.42 13.29
N PHE A 112 9.41 1.49 12.62
CA PHE A 112 8.80 0.23 12.22
C PHE A 112 8.33 -0.59 13.43
N ASN A 113 9.21 -0.83 14.40
CA ASN A 113 8.90 -1.66 15.56
C ASN A 113 7.92 -1.00 16.53
N SER A 114 7.96 0.32 16.68
CA SER A 114 7.13 1.03 17.66
C SER A 114 5.78 1.47 17.12
N VAL A 115 5.65 1.70 15.80
CA VAL A 115 4.42 2.25 15.20
C VAL A 115 3.85 1.31 14.16
N ILE A 116 4.61 0.95 13.13
CA ILE A 116 4.09 0.21 11.97
C ILE A 116 3.72 -1.22 12.35
N GLY A 117 4.62 -1.93 13.05
CA GLY A 117 4.42 -3.32 13.48
C GLY A 117 3.17 -3.50 14.36
N PRO A 118 3.00 -2.71 15.43
CA PRO A 118 1.79 -2.77 16.25
C PRO A 118 0.50 -2.41 15.50
N ILE A 119 0.54 -1.45 14.57
CA ILE A 119 -0.64 -1.12 13.74
C ILE A 119 -0.99 -2.29 12.81
N GLN A 120 0.00 -2.92 12.19
CA GLN A 120 -0.23 -4.09 11.34
C GLN A 120 -0.79 -5.28 12.14
N SER A 121 -0.26 -5.55 13.33
CA SER A 121 -0.74 -6.65 14.18
C SER A 121 -2.15 -6.41 14.70
N THR A 122 -2.49 -5.18 15.10
CA THR A 122 -3.85 -4.83 15.56
C THR A 122 -4.87 -4.91 14.43
N LEU A 123 -4.55 -4.44 13.23
CA LEU A 123 -5.40 -4.61 12.04
C LEU A 123 -5.55 -6.09 11.67
N GLY A 124 -4.46 -6.87 11.73
CA GLY A 124 -4.48 -8.31 11.52
C GLY A 124 -5.36 -9.03 12.54
N ALA A 125 -5.27 -8.66 13.82
CA ALA A 125 -6.11 -9.20 14.88
C ALA A 125 -7.60 -8.86 14.68
N LEU A 126 -7.91 -7.61 14.32
CA LEU A 126 -9.28 -7.20 13.97
C LEU A 126 -9.81 -8.02 12.79
N LEU A 127 -9.02 -8.18 11.73
CA LEU A 127 -9.38 -9.00 10.57
C LEU A 127 -9.64 -10.45 10.97
N ALA A 128 -8.79 -11.05 11.82
CA ALA A 128 -8.97 -12.40 12.31
C ALA A 128 -10.28 -12.56 13.11
N VAL A 129 -10.57 -11.62 14.03
CA VAL A 129 -11.83 -11.61 14.79
C VAL A 129 -13.03 -11.43 13.88
N PHE A 130 -12.98 -10.50 12.92
CA PHE A 130 -14.05 -10.29 11.95
C PHE A 130 -14.28 -11.53 11.08
N LEU A 131 -13.22 -12.20 10.63
CA LEU A 131 -13.32 -13.46 9.89
C LEU A 131 -13.94 -14.56 10.76
N GLY A 132 -13.55 -14.67 12.03
CA GLY A 132 -14.11 -15.64 12.97
C GLY A 132 -15.60 -15.42 13.22
N VAL A 133 -16.02 -14.18 13.47
CA VAL A 133 -17.44 -13.83 13.63
C VAL A 133 -18.21 -14.08 12.32
N ALA A 134 -17.62 -13.74 11.18
CA ALA A 134 -18.21 -14.03 9.87
C ALA A 134 -18.34 -15.55 9.64
N ALA A 135 -17.36 -16.35 10.08
CA ALA A 135 -17.39 -17.81 10.02
C ALA A 135 -18.59 -18.38 10.76
N VAL A 136 -18.76 -17.98 12.02
CA VAL A 136 -19.87 -18.42 12.87
C VAL A 136 -21.21 -17.99 12.26
N ARG A 137 -21.31 -16.73 11.82
CA ARG A 137 -22.53 -16.21 11.17
C ARG A 137 -22.85 -16.95 9.88
N MET A 138 -21.83 -17.30 9.08
CA MET A 138 -21.99 -18.07 7.84
C MET A 138 -22.41 -19.51 8.12
N ALA A 139 -21.80 -20.16 9.12
CA ALA A 139 -22.16 -21.50 9.58
C ALA A 139 -23.60 -21.60 10.08
N GLN A 140 -24.08 -20.57 10.77
CA GLN A 140 -25.45 -20.50 11.29
C GLN A 140 -26.50 -20.23 10.20
N ARG A 141 -26.20 -19.38 9.21
CA ARG A 141 -27.19 -18.94 8.20
C ARG A 141 -27.15 -19.69 6.88
N ARG A 142 -26.03 -20.31 6.50
CA ARG A 142 -25.85 -20.98 5.21
C ARG A 142 -25.07 -22.29 5.37
N ARG A 143 -25.76 -23.43 5.31
CA ARG A 143 -25.13 -24.76 5.18
C ARG A 143 -24.85 -25.09 3.71
N THR A 144 -23.97 -24.31 3.08
CA THR A 144 -23.49 -24.62 1.74
C THR A 144 -22.17 -25.37 1.81
N TRP A 145 -21.81 -26.07 0.72
CA TRP A 145 -20.50 -26.73 0.58
C TRP A 145 -19.33 -25.79 0.88
N GLY A 146 -19.41 -24.52 0.45
CA GLY A 146 -18.39 -23.51 0.73
C GLY A 146 -18.21 -23.20 2.23
N THR A 147 -19.29 -23.26 3.01
CA THR A 147 -19.23 -23.10 4.47
C THR A 147 -18.52 -24.26 5.15
N LEU A 148 -18.71 -25.48 4.63
CA LEU A 148 -18.04 -26.67 5.14
C LEU A 148 -16.53 -26.57 4.93
N TRP A 149 -16.10 -26.26 3.71
CA TRP A 149 -14.68 -26.10 3.36
C TRP A 149 -14.02 -24.99 4.18
N PHE A 150 -14.71 -23.87 4.35
CA PHE A 150 -14.20 -22.77 5.17
C PHE A 150 -14.04 -23.18 6.63
N LEU A 151 -15.03 -23.84 7.23
CA LEU A 151 -14.98 -24.27 8.62
C LEU A 151 -13.86 -25.29 8.85
N VAL A 152 -13.71 -26.27 7.96
CA VAL A 152 -12.61 -27.24 8.01
C VAL A 152 -11.26 -26.52 7.95
N SER A 153 -11.10 -25.59 6.99
CA SER A 153 -9.85 -24.83 6.86
C SER A 153 -9.54 -23.99 8.10
N ALA A 154 -10.57 -23.37 8.70
CA ALA A 154 -10.42 -22.56 9.90
C ALA A 154 -10.01 -23.41 11.11
N ILE A 155 -10.63 -24.58 11.29
CA ILE A 155 -10.27 -25.51 12.37
C ILE A 155 -8.83 -26.00 12.21
N VAL A 156 -8.43 -26.38 10.98
CA VAL A 156 -7.06 -26.85 10.71
C VAL A 156 -6.04 -25.75 11.03
N VAL A 157 -6.26 -24.52 10.55
CA VAL A 157 -5.36 -23.40 10.85
C VAL A 157 -5.31 -23.11 12.36
N LEU A 158 -6.46 -23.06 13.03
CA LEU A 158 -6.51 -22.85 14.49
C LEU A 158 -5.74 -23.93 15.26
N LEU A 159 -5.83 -25.19 14.85
CA LEU A 159 -5.05 -26.28 15.46
C LEU A 159 -3.55 -26.10 15.26
N THR A 160 -3.11 -25.62 14.08
CA THR A 160 -1.68 -25.39 13.81
C THR A 160 -1.06 -24.22 14.59
N GLN A 161 -1.88 -23.28 15.06
CA GLN A 161 -1.41 -22.15 15.85
C GLN A 161 -1.20 -22.47 17.35
N ILE A 162 -1.61 -23.64 17.83
CA ILE A 162 -1.47 -24.04 19.24
C ILE A 162 0.01 -24.40 19.52
N PRO A 163 0.72 -23.69 20.42
CA PRO A 163 2.17 -23.84 20.63
C PRO A 163 2.57 -25.10 21.44
N VAL A 164 1.71 -26.12 21.52
CA VAL A 164 1.80 -27.17 22.55
C VAL A 164 2.47 -28.46 22.05
N THR A 165 2.78 -28.61 20.75
CA THR A 165 3.35 -29.87 20.23
C THR A 165 4.41 -29.67 19.15
N ASP A 166 5.65 -30.05 19.47
CA ASP A 166 6.78 -30.09 18.50
C ASP A 166 6.49 -31.05 17.32
N ALA A 167 5.61 -32.04 17.52
CA ALA A 167 5.19 -32.96 16.47
C ALA A 167 4.40 -32.29 15.32
N LEU A 168 3.79 -31.12 15.55
CA LEU A 168 3.01 -30.40 14.55
C LEU A 168 3.81 -29.32 13.81
N LEU A 169 5.10 -29.14 14.12
CA LEU A 169 5.99 -28.17 13.47
C LEU A 169 6.00 -28.24 11.93
N PRO A 170 6.13 -29.42 11.27
CA PRO A 170 6.16 -29.46 9.80
C PRO A 170 4.81 -29.06 9.18
N ILE A 171 3.70 -29.40 9.84
CA ILE A 171 2.35 -29.03 9.39
C ILE A 171 2.19 -27.51 9.51
N ARG A 172 2.60 -26.93 10.65
CA ARG A 172 2.56 -25.48 10.86
C ARG A 172 3.39 -24.73 9.82
N GLN A 173 4.62 -25.18 9.53
CA GLN A 173 5.47 -24.57 8.51
C GLN A 173 4.84 -24.61 7.12
N PHE A 174 4.12 -25.68 6.79
CA PHE A 174 3.38 -25.77 5.52
C PHE A 174 2.25 -24.73 5.44
N PHE A 175 1.45 -24.58 6.50
CA PHE A 175 0.37 -23.59 6.54
C PHE A 175 0.90 -22.15 6.57
N ASP A 176 2.00 -21.89 7.29
CA ASP A 176 2.67 -20.59 7.28
C ASP A 176 3.22 -20.27 5.88
N ALA A 177 3.81 -21.24 5.19
CA ALA A 177 4.25 -21.10 3.81
C ALA A 177 3.08 -20.84 2.84
N LEU A 178 1.95 -21.53 3.03
CA LEU A 178 0.74 -21.33 2.24
C LEU A 178 0.13 -19.94 2.48
N ALA A 179 0.07 -19.49 3.74
CA ALA A 179 -0.39 -18.16 4.11
C ALA A 179 0.52 -17.06 3.53
N MET A 180 1.84 -17.23 3.59
CA MET A 180 2.80 -16.32 2.93
C MET A 180 2.65 -16.35 1.41
N GLY A 181 2.39 -17.52 0.82
CA GLY A 181 2.06 -17.67 -0.59
C GLY A 181 0.80 -16.89 -0.96
N GLY A 182 -0.26 -16.98 -0.14
CA GLY A 182 -1.50 -16.22 -0.30
C GLY A 182 -1.28 -14.71 -0.20
N LEU A 183 -0.50 -14.24 0.78
CA LEU A 183 -0.14 -12.83 0.92
C LEU A 183 0.62 -12.31 -0.31
N ARG A 184 1.62 -13.06 -0.80
CA ARG A 184 2.37 -12.72 -2.02
C ARG A 184 1.45 -12.72 -3.24
N GLY A 185 0.55 -13.70 -3.35
CA GLY A 185 -0.47 -13.76 -4.39
C GLY A 185 -1.40 -12.55 -4.38
N LEU A 186 -1.83 -12.10 -3.19
CA LEU A 186 -2.62 -10.88 -3.01
C LEU A 186 -1.83 -9.64 -3.45
N LEU A 187 -0.55 -9.52 -3.10
CA LEU A 187 0.29 -8.42 -3.54
C LEU A 187 0.47 -8.41 -5.06
N LEU A 188 0.65 -9.57 -5.68
CA LEU A 188 0.66 -9.70 -7.14
C LEU A 188 -0.68 -9.30 -7.76
N GLY A 189 -1.80 -9.70 -7.15
CA GLY A 189 -3.14 -9.30 -7.59
C GLY A 189 -3.35 -7.79 -7.52
N VAL A 190 -2.90 -7.14 -6.44
CA VAL A 190 -2.93 -5.68 -6.30
C VAL A 190 -2.06 -5.01 -7.38
N ALA A 191 -0.85 -5.53 -7.63
CA ALA A 191 0.04 -5.01 -8.67
C ALA A 191 -0.57 -5.16 -10.08
N LEU A 192 -1.17 -6.29 -10.40
CA LEU A 192 -1.87 -6.50 -11.67
C LEU A 192 -3.11 -5.59 -11.78
N GLY A 193 -3.83 -5.38 -10.68
CA GLY A 193 -4.96 -4.47 -10.63
C GLY A 193 -4.57 -3.02 -10.90
N THR A 194 -3.47 -2.53 -10.30
CA THR A 194 -2.96 -1.18 -10.56
C THR A 194 -2.44 -1.04 -11.99
N LEU A 195 -1.78 -2.06 -12.54
CA LEU A 195 -1.40 -2.09 -13.96
C LEU A 195 -2.61 -2.04 -14.88
N ALA A 196 -3.69 -2.78 -14.58
CA ALA A 196 -4.90 -2.76 -15.37
C ALA A 196 -5.54 -1.36 -15.42
N VAL A 197 -5.57 -0.65 -14.28
CA VAL A 197 -6.02 0.76 -14.24
C VAL A 197 -5.09 1.65 -15.05
N ALA A 198 -3.77 1.49 -14.92
CA ALA A 198 -2.80 2.26 -15.69
C ALA A 198 -2.98 2.06 -17.20
N PHE A 199 -3.21 0.82 -17.67
CA PHE A 199 -3.47 0.53 -19.08
C PHE A 199 -4.78 1.15 -19.59
N ARG A 200 -5.86 1.16 -18.79
CA ARG A 200 -7.10 1.84 -19.18
C ARG A 200 -6.90 3.34 -19.38
N VAL A 201 -6.12 3.97 -18.51
CA VAL A 201 -5.76 5.39 -18.65
C VAL A 201 -4.86 5.61 -19.88
N LEU A 202 -3.87 4.73 -20.11
CA LEU A 202 -2.95 4.82 -21.24
C LEU A 202 -3.67 4.69 -22.59
N LEU A 203 -4.63 3.77 -22.68
CA LEU A 203 -5.50 3.57 -23.84
C LEU A 203 -6.62 4.63 -23.96
N ALA A 204 -6.62 5.65 -23.09
CA ALA A 204 -7.60 6.73 -23.04
C ALA A 204 -9.07 6.25 -22.86
N ILE A 205 -9.26 5.04 -22.30
CA ILE A 205 -10.56 4.48 -21.94
C ILE A 205 -11.10 5.23 -20.72
N ASP A 206 -10.25 5.40 -19.69
CA ASP A 206 -10.55 6.19 -18.50
C ASP A 206 -9.92 7.59 -18.64
N ARG A 207 -10.74 8.64 -18.51
CA ARG A 207 -10.31 10.06 -18.68
C ARG A 207 -10.39 10.83 -17.36
N PRO A 208 -9.38 10.73 -16.47
CA PRO A 208 -9.41 11.34 -15.15
C PRO A 208 -9.44 12.88 -15.13
N GLN A 209 -9.18 13.52 -16.28
CA GLN A 209 -9.11 14.98 -16.42
C GLN A 209 -10.41 15.60 -16.98
N GLY A 210 -11.45 14.78 -17.21
CA GLY A 210 -12.71 15.20 -17.82
C GLY A 210 -13.85 15.54 -16.87
N GLU A 211 -13.64 15.33 -15.57
CA GLU A 211 -14.55 15.68 -14.45
C GLU A 211 -13.99 16.87 -13.67
#